data_AF-A0A238J3S6-F1
#
_entry.id   AF-A0A238J3S6-F1
#
_cell.length_a   1.000
_cell.length_b   1.000
_cell.length_c   1.000
_cell.angle_alpha   90.00
_cell.angle_beta   90.00
_cell.angle_gamma   90.00
#
_symmetry.space_group_name_H-M   'P 1'
#
loop_
_entity.id
_entity.type
_entity.pdbx_description
1 polymer ?
#
loop_
_entity_poly.entity_id
_entity_poly.type
_entity_poly.pdbx_seq_one_letter_code
_entity_poly.pdbx_strand_id
1 'polypeptide(L)'
;MGHKPLHTILRGNTYYYNRRVPKRKAAGFGKDVVKLRLSRNWEEAQEASLLLTKKLDEIWSAPNVHPVDIGVLLESARPKVQDLISCMETYLETRSIHERPVRLAVELMVNVSGNKEISLYTRRDARSFIQASLEKGNKTATVRRRVQSLHAVVEFGLLEIGATQRNPFSRLTIPGEGQDISKRGVFSETQLVDLYRHAFTKGSDTGLVLPILGETGARVGEIVGLSVLPP
;
A
#
# COMPACT_ATOMS: atom_id res chain seq x y z
N MET A 1 -3.90 -38.88 -17.44
CA MET A 1 -5.32 -38.59 -17.74
C MET A 1 -5.67 -37.27 -17.06
N GLY A 2 -5.78 -36.18 -17.81
CA GLY A 2 -6.03 -34.85 -17.23
C GLY A 2 -7.42 -34.80 -16.62
N HIS A 3 -7.51 -34.65 -15.29
CA HIS A 3 -8.79 -34.53 -14.61
C HIS A 3 -9.51 -33.27 -15.10
N LYS A 4 -10.76 -33.42 -15.53
CA LYS A 4 -11.60 -32.29 -15.96
C LYS A 4 -11.83 -31.33 -14.78
N PRO A 5 -11.79 -30.01 -15.00
CA PRO A 5 -12.04 -29.07 -13.92
C PRO A 5 -13.42 -29.24 -13.28
N LEU A 6 -13.52 -28.98 -11.98
CA LEU A 6 -14.73 -29.27 -11.20
C LEU A 6 -15.95 -28.52 -11.74
N HIS A 7 -17.07 -29.23 -11.92
CA HIS A 7 -18.32 -28.63 -12.44
C HIS A 7 -18.15 -27.84 -13.74
N THR A 8 -17.21 -28.26 -14.61
CA THR A 8 -17.03 -27.61 -15.92
C THR A 8 -17.53 -28.48 -17.08
N ILE A 9 -17.70 -27.85 -18.23
CA ILE A 9 -17.85 -28.48 -19.55
C ILE A 9 -16.84 -27.85 -20.51
N LEU A 10 -16.25 -28.67 -21.38
CA LEU A 10 -15.40 -28.19 -22.47
C LEU A 10 -16.27 -28.05 -23.72
N ARG A 11 -16.30 -26.87 -24.34
CA ARG A 11 -16.97 -26.65 -25.63
C ARG A 11 -15.99 -25.96 -26.57
N GLY A 12 -15.65 -26.62 -27.67
CA GLY A 12 -14.49 -26.23 -28.48
C GLY A 12 -13.22 -26.27 -27.63
N ASN A 13 -12.46 -25.18 -27.65
CA ASN A 13 -11.24 -25.03 -26.83
C ASN A 13 -11.45 -24.08 -25.64
N THR A 14 -12.62 -24.11 -24.99
CA THR A 14 -12.94 -23.22 -23.87
C THR A 14 -13.74 -23.95 -22.80
N TYR A 15 -13.31 -23.80 -21.55
CA TYR A 15 -14.00 -24.33 -20.37
C TYR A 15 -15.12 -23.38 -19.95
N TYR A 16 -16.27 -23.96 -19.63
CA TYR A 16 -17.42 -23.28 -19.08
C TYR A 16 -17.78 -23.93 -17.76
N TYR A 17 -17.99 -23.14 -16.72
CA TYR A 17 -18.65 -23.58 -15.51
C TYR A 17 -20.09 -23.99 -15.84
N ASN A 18 -20.53 -25.11 -15.30
CA ASN A 18 -21.87 -25.64 -15.48
C ASN A 18 -22.26 -26.46 -14.24
N ARG A 19 -23.00 -25.84 -13.32
CA ARG A 19 -23.45 -26.45 -12.07
C ARG A 19 -24.94 -26.24 -11.88
N ARG A 20 -25.66 -27.31 -11.53
CA ARG A 20 -27.09 -27.26 -11.22
C ARG A 20 -27.31 -26.60 -9.85
N VAL A 21 -28.29 -25.72 -9.77
CA VAL A 21 -28.72 -25.10 -8.51
C VAL A 21 -29.57 -26.13 -7.73
N PRO A 22 -29.38 -26.27 -6.41
CA PRO A 22 -30.20 -27.18 -5.60
C PRO A 22 -31.69 -26.87 -5.78
N LYS A 23 -32.53 -27.90 -5.98
CA LYS A 23 -33.96 -27.74 -6.30
C LYS A 23 -34.71 -26.81 -5.33
N ARG A 24 -34.42 -26.92 -4.03
CA ARG A 24 -35.03 -26.09 -2.98
C ARG A 24 -34.62 -24.62 -3.05
N LYS A 25 -33.52 -24.31 -3.74
CA LYS A 25 -32.92 -22.98 -3.86
C LYS A 25 -33.16 -22.33 -5.22
N ALA A 26 -33.49 -23.13 -6.25
CA ALA A 26 -33.66 -22.67 -7.63
C ALA A 26 -34.67 -21.53 -7.77
N ALA A 27 -35.82 -21.62 -7.09
CA ALA A 27 -36.85 -20.58 -7.13
C ALA A 27 -36.35 -19.24 -6.56
N GLY A 28 -35.71 -19.23 -5.38
CA GLY A 28 -35.19 -18.02 -4.76
C GLY A 28 -33.94 -17.45 -5.47
N PHE A 29 -33.09 -18.32 -6.00
CA PHE A 29 -31.89 -17.93 -6.75
C PHE A 29 -32.21 -17.44 -8.17
N GLY A 30 -33.41 -17.75 -8.68
CA GLY A 30 -33.89 -17.31 -10.00
C GLY A 30 -33.25 -18.04 -11.20
N LYS A 31 -32.49 -19.13 -10.96
CA LYS A 31 -31.85 -19.95 -12.00
C LYS A 31 -31.83 -21.43 -11.59
N ASP A 32 -32.04 -22.32 -12.54
CA ASP A 32 -31.89 -23.78 -12.33
C ASP A 32 -30.45 -24.27 -12.50
N VAL A 33 -29.67 -23.55 -13.31
CA VAL A 33 -28.29 -23.90 -13.65
C VAL A 33 -27.45 -22.64 -13.74
N VAL A 34 -26.29 -22.67 -13.09
CA VAL A 34 -25.25 -21.65 -13.24
C VAL A 34 -24.34 -22.04 -14.40
N LYS A 35 -24.28 -21.18 -15.42
CA LYS A 35 -23.36 -21.31 -16.55
C LYS A 35 -22.53 -20.04 -16.69
N LEU A 36 -21.21 -20.19 -16.78
CA LEU A 36 -20.29 -19.07 -16.98
C LEU A 36 -19.11 -19.53 -17.82
N ARG A 37 -18.64 -18.70 -18.76
CA ARG A 37 -17.39 -18.94 -19.48
C ARG A 37 -16.21 -18.71 -18.52
N LEU A 38 -15.25 -19.64 -18.49
CA LEU A 38 -14.05 -19.52 -17.64
C LEU A 38 -12.84 -19.13 -18.50
N SER A 39 -11.96 -20.08 -18.84
CA SER A 39 -10.77 -19.86 -19.65
C SER A 39 -10.58 -20.97 -20.70
N ARG A 40 -9.63 -20.76 -21.61
CA ARG A 40 -9.09 -21.82 -22.48
C ARG A 40 -8.00 -22.62 -21.77
N ASN A 41 -7.30 -21.99 -20.83
CA ASN A 41 -6.29 -22.63 -20.00
C ASN A 41 -6.97 -23.52 -18.94
N TRP A 42 -6.47 -24.74 -18.77
CA TRP A 42 -6.99 -25.70 -17.80
C TRP A 42 -6.80 -25.22 -16.35
N GLU A 43 -5.63 -24.65 -16.04
CA GLU A 43 -5.27 -24.25 -14.68
C GLU A 43 -6.13 -23.08 -14.20
N GLU A 44 -6.22 -22.01 -15.00
CA GLU A 44 -7.11 -20.88 -14.74
C GLU A 44 -8.58 -21.32 -14.63
N ALA A 45 -9.03 -22.24 -15.49
CA ALA A 45 -10.39 -22.76 -15.42
C ALA A 45 -10.62 -23.59 -14.16
N GLN A 46 -9.62 -24.35 -13.71
CA GLN A 46 -9.70 -25.13 -12.49
C GLN A 46 -9.79 -24.22 -11.26
N GLU A 47 -8.91 -23.23 -11.12
CA GLU A 47 -8.95 -22.27 -10.03
C GLU A 47 -10.29 -21.52 -9.96
N ALA A 48 -10.73 -20.96 -11.09
CA ALA A 48 -12.00 -20.23 -11.16
C ALA A 48 -13.19 -21.15 -10.82
N SER A 49 -13.17 -22.41 -11.26
CA SER A 49 -14.24 -23.36 -10.97
C SER A 49 -14.31 -23.76 -9.49
N LEU A 50 -13.16 -23.98 -8.84
CA LEU A 50 -13.09 -24.31 -7.42
C LEU A 50 -13.58 -23.14 -6.57
N LEU A 51 -13.11 -21.94 -6.90
CA LEU A 51 -13.48 -20.70 -6.23
C LEU A 51 -14.98 -20.42 -6.32
N LEU A 52 -15.54 -20.49 -7.53
CA LEU A 52 -16.96 -20.27 -7.75
C LEU A 52 -17.81 -21.34 -7.05
N THR A 53 -17.35 -22.59 -7.03
CA THR A 53 -18.03 -23.69 -6.32
C THR A 53 -18.11 -23.39 -4.83
N LYS A 54 -16.98 -23.03 -4.20
CA LYS A 54 -16.95 -22.65 -2.78
C LYS A 54 -17.92 -21.51 -2.46
N LYS A 55 -17.94 -20.46 -3.28
CA LYS A 55 -18.84 -19.31 -3.08
C LYS A 55 -20.31 -19.66 -3.26
N LEU A 56 -20.64 -20.47 -4.27
CA LEU A 56 -22.01 -20.94 -4.46
C LEU A 56 -22.46 -21.86 -3.32
N ASP A 57 -21.57 -22.66 -2.75
CA ASP A 57 -21.89 -23.48 -1.57
C ASP A 57 -22.18 -22.62 -0.34
N GLU A 58 -21.36 -21.59 -0.10
CA GLU A 58 -21.62 -20.58 0.94
C GLU A 58 -23.01 -19.94 0.75
N ILE A 59 -23.36 -19.50 -0.47
CA ILE A 59 -24.67 -18.89 -0.78
C ILE A 59 -25.81 -19.89 -0.58
N TRP A 60 -25.69 -21.10 -1.12
CA TRP A 60 -26.77 -22.09 -1.09
C TRP A 60 -26.96 -22.74 0.29
N SER A 61 -25.98 -22.60 1.19
CA SER A 61 -26.12 -22.99 2.60
C SER A 61 -27.12 -22.11 3.37
N ALA A 62 -27.34 -20.86 2.93
CA ALA A 62 -28.26 -19.94 3.58
C ALA A 62 -29.73 -20.39 3.46
N PRO A 63 -30.60 -20.17 4.46
CA PRO A 63 -32.02 -20.56 4.41
C PRO A 63 -32.77 -19.98 3.22
N ASN A 64 -32.55 -18.69 2.95
CA ASN A 64 -33.08 -17.95 1.81
C ASN A 64 -31.93 -17.55 0.88
N VAL A 65 -32.18 -17.62 -0.42
CA VAL A 65 -31.23 -17.25 -1.47
C VAL A 65 -31.87 -16.23 -2.39
N HIS A 66 -31.06 -15.33 -2.91
CA HIS A 66 -31.46 -14.31 -3.87
C HIS A 66 -30.64 -14.46 -5.16
N PRO A 67 -31.11 -13.90 -6.30
CA PRO A 67 -30.34 -13.89 -7.53
C PRO A 67 -29.01 -13.14 -7.35
N VAL A 68 -27.94 -13.71 -7.90
CA VAL A 68 -26.60 -13.13 -7.88
C VAL A 68 -26.05 -13.09 -9.30
N ASP A 69 -25.33 -12.02 -9.64
CA ASP A 69 -24.53 -11.97 -10.86
C ASP A 69 -23.28 -12.85 -10.68
N ILE A 70 -23.21 -13.92 -11.46
CA ILE A 70 -22.18 -14.96 -11.35
C ILE A 70 -20.83 -14.43 -11.85
N GLY A 71 -20.84 -13.53 -12.84
CA GLY A 71 -19.62 -12.91 -13.34
C GLY A 71 -19.00 -12.02 -12.28
N VAL A 72 -19.81 -11.13 -11.70
CA VAL A 72 -19.38 -10.25 -10.60
C VAL A 72 -18.94 -11.06 -9.37
N LEU A 73 -19.67 -12.13 -9.03
CA LEU A 73 -19.31 -13.02 -7.94
C LEU A 73 -17.93 -13.65 -8.15
N LEU A 74 -17.65 -14.17 -9.35
CA LEU A 74 -16.35 -14.77 -9.66
C LEU A 74 -15.24 -13.72 -9.55
N GLU A 75 -15.40 -12.54 -10.15
CA GLU A 75 -14.38 -11.49 -10.11
C GLU A 75 -14.12 -11.00 -8.69
N SER A 76 -15.17 -10.81 -7.87
CA SER A 76 -15.02 -10.42 -6.46
C SER A 76 -14.36 -11.49 -5.59
N ALA A 77 -14.46 -12.76 -5.99
CA ALA A 77 -13.92 -13.87 -5.25
C ALA A 77 -12.45 -14.15 -5.60
N ARG A 78 -11.96 -13.67 -6.76
CA ARG A 78 -10.57 -13.91 -7.17
C ARG A 78 -9.63 -13.29 -6.13
N PRO A 79 -8.56 -13.99 -5.72
CA PRO A 79 -7.55 -13.40 -4.86
C PRO A 79 -7.02 -12.14 -5.55
N LYS A 80 -7.12 -10.99 -4.88
CA LYS A 80 -6.42 -9.78 -5.32
C LYS A 80 -4.93 -10.00 -5.05
N VAL A 81 -4.22 -10.62 -5.99
CA VAL A 81 -2.76 -10.66 -5.92
C VAL A 81 -2.28 -9.23 -6.14
N GLN A 82 -1.80 -8.59 -5.08
CA GLN A 82 -1.30 -7.23 -5.13
C GLN A 82 0.19 -7.23 -4.79
N ASP A 83 1.01 -6.81 -5.75
CA ASP A 83 2.42 -6.54 -5.52
C ASP A 83 2.63 -5.24 -4.74
N LEU A 84 3.84 -5.02 -4.23
CA LEU A 84 4.15 -3.86 -3.39
C LEU A 84 3.90 -2.52 -4.09
N ILE A 85 4.22 -2.40 -5.38
CA ILE A 85 4.04 -1.17 -6.16
C ILE A 85 2.55 -0.92 -6.36
N SER A 86 1.82 -1.91 -6.84
CA SER A 86 0.37 -1.83 -7.04
C SER A 86 -0.36 -1.50 -5.73
N CYS A 87 0.08 -2.08 -4.60
CA CYS A 87 -0.44 -1.81 -3.26
C CYS A 87 -0.17 -0.37 -2.82
N MET A 88 1.03 0.13 -3.07
CA MET A 88 1.40 1.51 -2.78
C MET A 88 0.51 2.49 -3.54
N GLU A 89 0.27 2.30 -4.84
CA GLU A 89 -0.59 3.20 -5.63
C GLU A 89 -2.00 3.24 -5.05
N THR A 90 -2.61 2.07 -4.83
CA THR A 90 -3.95 2.00 -4.23
C THR A 90 -3.99 2.64 -2.84
N TYR A 91 -2.95 2.43 -2.03
CA TYR A 91 -2.84 3.05 -0.70
C TYR A 91 -2.77 4.58 -0.77
N LEU A 92 -1.98 5.13 -1.70
CA LEU A 92 -1.82 6.57 -1.88
C LEU A 92 -3.08 7.23 -2.43
N GLU A 93 -3.73 6.63 -3.42
CA GLU A 93 -5.01 7.06 -3.96
C GLU A 93 -6.09 7.10 -2.87
N THR A 94 -6.12 6.10 -1.99
CA THR A 94 -7.13 5.98 -0.93
C THR A 94 -6.90 6.96 0.23
N ARG A 95 -5.64 7.24 0.60
CA ARG A 95 -5.31 7.96 1.84
C ARG A 95 -5.07 9.48 1.66
N SER A 96 -4.92 9.98 0.44
CA SER A 96 -4.65 11.40 0.15
C SER A 96 -3.54 12.00 1.04
N ILE A 97 -2.43 11.27 1.19
CA ILE A 97 -1.28 11.67 2.00
C ILE A 97 -0.12 12.15 1.14
N HIS A 98 0.90 12.76 1.76
CA HIS A 98 2.15 13.07 1.08
C HIS A 98 2.79 11.81 0.49
N GLU A 99 2.81 11.73 -0.84
CA GLU A 99 3.23 10.53 -1.56
C GLU A 99 4.73 10.29 -1.53
N ARG A 100 5.52 11.37 -1.62
CA ARG A 100 6.97 11.29 -1.83
C ARG A 100 7.71 10.42 -0.80
N PRO A 101 7.45 10.53 0.52
CA PRO A 101 8.10 9.66 1.51
C PRO A 101 7.74 8.18 1.35
N VAL A 102 6.52 7.88 0.90
CA VAL A 102 6.06 6.50 0.70
C VAL A 102 6.70 5.91 -0.55
N ARG A 103 6.64 6.64 -1.68
CA ARG A 103 7.25 6.24 -2.96
C ARG A 103 8.73 5.92 -2.81
N LEU A 104 9.49 6.81 -2.16
CA LEU A 104 10.93 6.59 -1.91
C LEU A 104 11.20 5.36 -1.04
N ALA A 105 10.34 5.07 -0.06
CA ALA A 105 10.52 3.90 0.80
C ALA A 105 10.25 2.59 0.04
N VAL A 106 9.19 2.57 -0.77
CA VAL A 106 8.83 1.42 -1.62
C VAL A 106 9.87 1.17 -2.71
N GLU A 107 10.33 2.21 -3.41
CA GLU A 107 11.38 2.11 -4.42
C GLU A 107 12.67 1.49 -3.83
N LEU A 108 13.09 1.96 -2.65
CA LEU A 108 14.24 1.38 -1.96
C LEU A 108 14.01 -0.07 -1.56
N MET A 109 12.79 -0.43 -1.14
CA MET A 109 12.46 -1.81 -0.81
C MET A 109 12.50 -2.73 -2.03
N VAL A 110 11.95 -2.28 -3.16
CA VAL A 110 12.00 -3.00 -4.44
C VAL A 110 13.44 -3.20 -4.88
N ASN A 111 14.30 -2.19 -4.71
CA ASN A 111 15.73 -2.32 -5.01
C ASN A 111 16.46 -3.34 -4.12
N VAL A 112 15.98 -3.60 -2.91
CA VAL A 112 16.62 -4.54 -1.96
C VAL A 112 16.09 -5.96 -2.10
N SER A 113 14.78 -6.12 -2.27
CA SER A 113 14.09 -7.43 -2.19
C SER A 113 13.23 -7.74 -3.41
N GLY A 114 13.20 -6.90 -4.43
CA GLY A 114 12.32 -7.03 -5.60
C GLY A 114 10.89 -6.58 -5.33
N ASN A 115 10.11 -6.45 -6.41
CA ASN A 115 8.67 -6.26 -6.33
C ASN A 115 8.00 -7.63 -6.19
N LYS A 116 7.51 -7.94 -5.00
CA LYS A 116 6.85 -9.21 -4.67
C LYS A 116 5.39 -8.95 -4.33
N GLU A 117 4.59 -10.00 -4.36
CA GLU A 117 3.28 -9.97 -3.70
C GLU A 117 3.45 -9.56 -2.23
N ILE A 118 2.54 -8.73 -1.73
CA ILE A 118 2.55 -8.23 -0.35
C ILE A 118 2.68 -9.38 0.67
N SER A 119 2.02 -10.50 0.40
CA SER A 119 2.03 -11.66 1.30
C SER A 119 3.37 -12.40 1.38
N LEU A 120 4.28 -12.20 0.42
CA LEU A 120 5.54 -12.91 0.31
C LEU A 120 6.71 -12.17 0.97
N TYR A 121 6.53 -10.92 1.41
CA TYR A 121 7.57 -10.22 2.15
C TYR A 121 7.77 -10.87 3.52
N THR A 122 9.03 -11.08 3.87
CA THR A 122 9.40 -11.73 5.12
C THR A 122 10.08 -10.78 6.09
N ARG A 123 10.17 -11.21 7.36
CA ARG A 123 10.96 -10.50 8.37
C ARG A 123 12.43 -10.34 7.97
N ARG A 124 12.96 -11.27 7.17
CA ARG A 124 14.32 -11.21 6.63
C ARG A 124 14.46 -10.07 5.62
N ASP A 125 13.52 -9.93 4.69
CA ASP A 125 13.50 -8.83 3.73
C ASP A 125 13.50 -7.47 4.46
N ALA A 126 12.68 -7.33 5.49
CA ALA A 126 12.59 -6.10 6.26
C ALA A 126 13.88 -5.77 7.03
N ARG A 127 14.63 -6.80 7.49
CA ARG A 127 15.97 -6.62 8.09
C ARG A 127 17.01 -6.25 7.04
N SER A 128 16.99 -6.88 5.88
CA SER A 128 17.86 -6.53 4.74
C SER A 128 17.65 -5.08 4.30
N PHE A 129 16.40 -4.59 4.30
CA PHE A 129 16.09 -3.19 4.05
C PHE A 129 16.75 -2.23 5.06
N ILE A 130 16.68 -2.53 6.35
CA ILE A 130 17.32 -1.72 7.40
C ILE A 130 18.83 -1.72 7.21
N GLN A 131 19.44 -2.89 7.01
CA GLN A 131 20.88 -3.02 6.81
C GLN A 131 21.35 -2.22 5.59
N ALA A 132 20.74 -2.44 4.43
CA ALA A 132 21.09 -1.71 3.21
C ALA A 132 20.88 -0.19 3.34
N SER A 133 19.88 0.24 4.12
CA SER A 133 19.65 1.66 4.37
C SER A 133 20.75 2.27 5.24
N LEU A 134 21.22 1.56 6.26
CA LEU A 134 22.30 2.01 7.14
C LEU A 134 23.66 2.00 6.42
N GLU A 135 23.94 0.98 5.60
CA GLU A 135 25.16 0.89 4.77
C GLU A 135 25.25 2.04 3.76
N LYS A 136 24.10 2.50 3.24
CA LYS A 136 24.01 3.72 2.42
C LYS A 136 24.18 5.04 3.21
N GLY A 137 24.46 4.98 4.51
CA GLY A 137 24.70 6.14 5.36
C GLY A 137 23.43 6.90 5.78
N ASN A 138 22.23 6.32 5.64
CA ASN A 138 21.02 6.99 6.09
C ASN A 138 20.98 7.08 7.62
N LYS A 139 20.65 8.26 8.14
CA LYS A 139 20.41 8.47 9.58
C LYS A 139 19.29 7.56 10.10
N THR A 140 19.41 7.08 11.34
CA THR A 140 18.48 6.10 11.93
C THR A 140 17.04 6.61 11.97
N ALA A 141 16.84 7.90 12.25
CA ALA A 141 15.52 8.55 12.18
C ALA A 141 14.90 8.50 10.77
N THR A 142 15.72 8.62 9.72
CA THR A 142 15.26 8.49 8.33
C THR A 142 14.92 7.04 7.99
N VAL A 143 15.74 6.07 8.44
CA VAL A 143 15.42 4.65 8.29
C VAL A 143 14.10 4.31 8.98
N ARG A 144 13.89 4.80 10.20
CA ARG A 144 12.64 4.60 10.96
C ARG A 144 11.42 5.12 10.21
N ARG A 145 11.48 6.35 9.66
CA ARG A 145 10.39 6.92 8.85
C ARG A 145 10.06 6.07 7.63
N ARG A 146 11.07 5.57 6.92
CA ARG A 146 10.85 4.69 5.76
C ARG A 146 10.25 3.34 6.16
N VAL A 147 10.71 2.75 7.26
CA VAL A 147 10.11 1.52 7.82
C VAL A 147 8.64 1.76 8.18
N GLN A 148 8.28 2.92 8.72
CA GLN A 148 6.89 3.26 9.01
C GLN A 148 6.04 3.40 7.74
N SER A 149 6.58 4.01 6.67
CA SER A 149 5.90 4.04 5.37
C SER A 149 5.65 2.63 4.82
N LEU A 150 6.67 1.76 4.83
CA LEU A 150 6.55 0.37 4.38
C LEU A 150 5.58 -0.43 5.25
N HIS A 151 5.62 -0.23 6.57
CA HIS A 151 4.66 -0.83 7.48
C HIS A 151 3.23 -0.47 7.07
N ALA A 152 2.94 0.81 6.83
CA ALA A 152 1.59 1.25 6.47
C ALA A 152 1.10 0.65 5.15
N VAL A 153 1.94 0.64 4.10
CA VAL A 153 1.60 0.04 2.80
C VAL A 153 1.38 -1.46 2.92
N VAL A 154 2.27 -2.17 3.60
CA VAL A 154 2.17 -3.63 3.75
C VAL A 154 0.99 -4.02 4.65
N GLU A 155 0.71 -3.25 5.70
CA GLU A 155 -0.46 -3.47 6.55
C GLU A 155 -1.75 -3.32 5.75
N PHE A 156 -1.84 -2.25 4.95
CA PHE A 156 -2.96 -2.00 4.06
C PHE A 156 -3.18 -3.18 3.09
N GLY A 157 -2.12 -3.61 2.39
CA GLY A 157 -2.21 -4.71 1.45
C GLY A 157 -2.58 -6.05 2.10
N LEU A 158 -2.03 -6.35 3.28
CA LEU A 158 -2.36 -7.59 4.01
C LEU A 158 -3.84 -7.61 4.44
N LEU A 159 -4.38 -6.47 4.85
CA LEU A 159 -5.81 -6.34 5.18
C LEU A 159 -6.71 -6.50 3.95
N GLU A 160 -6.35 -5.87 2.82
CA GLU A 160 -7.11 -5.95 1.57
C GLU A 160 -7.23 -7.38 1.03
N ILE A 161 -6.18 -8.19 1.16
CA ILE A 161 -6.18 -9.60 0.74
C ILE A 161 -6.72 -10.55 1.83
N GLY A 162 -7.05 -10.03 3.02
CA GLY A 162 -7.53 -10.82 4.16
C GLY A 162 -6.46 -11.77 4.73
N ALA A 163 -5.18 -11.44 4.59
CA ALA A 163 -4.10 -12.27 5.11
C ALA A 163 -4.05 -12.20 6.65
N THR A 164 -3.93 -13.35 7.31
CA THR A 164 -3.85 -13.45 8.77
C THR A 164 -2.43 -13.37 9.32
N GLN A 165 -1.43 -13.22 8.45
CA GLN A 165 -0.03 -13.15 8.87
C GLN A 165 0.32 -11.81 9.49
N ARG A 166 1.34 -11.80 10.34
CA ARG A 166 1.85 -10.55 10.92
C ARG A 166 2.67 -9.80 9.90
N ASN A 167 2.51 -8.48 9.88
CA ASN A 167 3.30 -7.61 9.04
C ASN A 167 4.81 -7.70 9.38
N PRO A 168 5.66 -8.02 8.39
CA PRO A 168 7.11 -8.14 8.58
C PRO A 168 7.77 -6.89 9.16
N PHE A 169 7.23 -5.71 8.88
CA PHE A 169 7.77 -4.42 9.28
C PHE A 169 7.36 -4.00 10.70
N SER A 170 6.46 -4.74 11.36
CA SER A 170 6.00 -4.37 12.71
C SER A 170 7.09 -4.54 13.76
N ARG A 171 7.26 -3.53 14.61
CA ARG A 171 8.19 -3.58 15.77
C ARG A 171 9.62 -4.01 15.38
N LEU A 172 10.16 -3.46 14.30
CA LEU A 172 11.55 -3.68 13.90
C LEU A 172 12.51 -2.87 14.77
N THR A 173 13.58 -3.51 15.23
CA THR A 173 14.71 -2.85 15.91
C THR A 173 15.69 -2.33 14.86
N ILE A 174 16.09 -1.06 14.98
CA ILE A 174 17.13 -0.45 14.14
C ILE A 174 18.42 -0.36 14.98
N PRO A 175 19.54 -0.94 14.54
CA PRO A 175 20.81 -0.82 15.25
C PRO A 175 21.24 0.64 15.42
N GLY A 176 21.67 1.01 16.63
CA GLY A 176 22.15 2.38 16.92
C GLY A 176 21.07 3.47 16.84
N GLU A 177 19.79 3.10 16.88
CA GLU A 177 18.69 4.07 16.75
C GLU A 177 18.77 5.19 17.78
N GLY A 178 18.77 6.43 17.29
CA GLY A 178 18.86 7.63 18.12
C GLY A 178 20.27 8.01 18.58
N GLN A 179 21.28 7.17 18.34
CA GLN A 179 22.68 7.49 18.71
C GLN A 179 23.33 8.48 17.74
N ASP A 180 22.77 8.64 16.53
CA ASP A 180 23.25 9.53 15.48
C ASP A 180 22.52 10.90 15.46
N ILE A 181 21.77 11.21 16.52
CA ILE A 181 21.08 12.48 16.70
C ILE A 181 22.10 13.59 16.95
N SER A 182 22.15 14.54 16.02
CA SER A 182 22.78 15.84 16.27
C SER A 182 21.71 16.84 16.71
N LYS A 183 21.87 17.40 17.91
CA LYS A 183 21.02 18.52 18.37
C LYS A 183 21.43 19.76 17.57
N ARG A 184 20.48 20.38 16.88
CA ARG A 184 20.72 21.73 16.32
C ARG A 184 20.90 22.68 17.51
N GLY A 185 22.00 23.44 17.49
CA GLY A 185 22.23 24.50 18.46
C GLY A 185 21.26 25.66 18.25
N VAL A 186 21.11 26.47 19.29
CA VAL A 186 20.49 27.80 19.19
C VAL A 186 21.58 28.83 18.94
N PHE A 187 21.25 29.91 18.25
CA PHE A 187 22.16 31.03 18.09
C PHE A 187 22.34 31.75 19.44
N SER A 188 23.56 32.19 19.73
CA SER A 188 23.78 33.17 20.81
C SER A 188 23.28 34.54 20.40
N GLU A 189 23.04 35.42 21.38
CA GLU A 189 22.64 36.81 21.13
C GLU A 189 23.66 37.54 20.22
N THR A 190 24.96 37.33 20.46
CA THR A 190 26.02 37.89 19.61
C THR A 190 25.95 37.40 18.16
N GLN A 191 25.70 36.10 17.96
CA GLN A 191 25.53 35.52 16.62
C GLN A 191 24.28 36.06 15.92
N LEU A 192 23.19 36.27 16.65
CA LEU A 192 21.96 36.85 16.12
C LEU A 192 22.18 38.31 15.68
N VAL A 193 22.85 39.12 16.49
CA VAL A 193 23.18 40.52 16.15
C VAL A 193 24.03 40.59 14.88
N ASP A 194 25.04 39.74 14.75
CA ASP A 194 25.90 39.71 13.57
C ASP A 194 25.14 39.23 12.32
N LEU A 195 24.29 38.21 12.47
CA LEU A 195 23.41 37.72 11.40
C LEU A 195 22.44 38.80 10.91
N TYR A 196 21.81 39.52 11.83
CA TYR A 196 20.90 40.62 11.50
C TYR A 196 21.63 41.75 10.80
N ARG A 197 22.77 42.17 11.34
CA ARG A 197 23.61 43.20 10.71
C ARG A 197 23.98 42.79 9.29
N HIS A 198 24.39 41.54 9.08
CA HIS A 198 24.70 41.03 7.75
C HIS A 198 23.49 41.03 6.82
N ALA A 199 22.31 40.62 7.30
CA ALA A 199 21.07 40.63 6.53
C ALA A 199 20.68 42.04 6.07
N PHE A 200 20.74 43.04 6.96
CA PHE A 200 20.43 44.43 6.65
C PHE A 200 21.47 45.08 5.71
N THR A 201 22.77 44.82 5.91
CA THR A 201 23.83 45.36 5.04
C THR A 201 23.76 44.79 3.62
N LYS A 202 23.38 43.51 3.48
CA LYS A 202 23.25 42.88 2.16
C LYS A 202 22.03 43.41 1.38
N GLY A 203 20.97 43.84 2.07
CA GLY A 203 19.81 44.50 1.49
C GLY A 203 18.96 43.66 0.52
N SER A 204 19.18 42.35 0.44
CA SER A 204 18.37 41.45 -0.40
C SER A 204 17.08 41.04 0.30
N ASP A 205 15.97 40.99 -0.42
CA ASP A 205 14.65 40.56 0.10
C ASP A 205 14.72 39.20 0.83
N THR A 206 15.44 38.22 0.27
CA THR A 206 15.64 36.90 0.91
C THR A 206 16.41 37.00 2.24
N GLY A 207 17.30 37.99 2.37
CA GLY A 207 18.07 38.23 3.60
C GLY A 207 17.20 38.78 4.74
N LEU A 208 16.20 39.60 4.40
CA LEU A 208 15.27 40.21 5.37
C LEU A 208 14.30 39.20 6.01
N VAL A 209 14.16 38.01 5.41
CA VAL A 209 13.41 36.90 6.01
C VAL A 209 14.00 36.52 7.37
N LEU A 210 15.32 36.60 7.54
CA LEU A 210 15.98 36.15 8.76
C LEU A 210 15.64 36.99 10.01
N PRO A 211 15.73 38.33 9.99
CA PRO A 211 15.23 39.16 11.09
C PRO A 211 13.76 38.92 11.41
N ILE A 212 12.89 38.81 10.41
CA ILE A 212 11.45 38.58 10.62
C ILE A 212 11.22 37.25 11.35
N LEU A 213 11.94 36.19 10.97
CA LEU A 213 11.86 34.90 11.65
C LEU A 213 12.29 34.97 13.11
N GLY A 214 13.38 35.68 13.40
CA GLY A 214 13.91 35.76 14.76
C GLY A 214 13.01 36.58 15.70
N GLU A 215 12.38 37.64 15.19
CA GLU A 215 11.46 38.47 15.99
C GLU A 215 10.07 37.84 16.16
N THR A 216 9.59 37.07 15.17
CA THR A 216 8.22 36.52 15.20
C THR A 216 8.14 35.08 15.69
N GLY A 217 9.23 34.32 15.61
CA GLY A 217 9.23 32.87 15.84
C GLY A 217 8.42 32.07 14.79
N ALA A 218 8.04 32.71 13.68
CA ALA A 218 7.30 32.06 12.60
C ALA A 218 8.15 31.01 11.86
N ARG A 219 7.51 30.15 11.07
CA ARG A 219 8.23 29.25 10.14
C ARG A 219 8.61 30.01 8.88
N VAL A 220 9.74 29.62 8.27
CA VAL A 220 10.22 30.18 6.98
C VAL A 220 9.11 30.22 5.93
N GLY A 221 8.34 29.14 5.79
CA GLY A 221 7.25 29.06 4.81
C GLY A 221 6.08 30.02 5.09
N GLU A 222 5.86 30.39 6.35
CA GLU A 222 4.84 31.36 6.74
C GLU A 222 5.28 32.76 6.31
N ILE A 223 6.55 33.12 6.53
CA ILE A 223 7.10 34.44 6.15
C ILE A 223 7.20 34.61 4.64
N VAL A 224 7.71 33.60 3.92
CA VAL A 224 7.86 33.67 2.45
C VAL A 224 6.50 33.60 1.74
N GLY A 225 5.48 33.05 2.38
CA GLY A 225 4.11 32.99 1.88
C GLY A 225 3.26 34.24 2.18
N LEU A 226 3.82 35.26 2.84
CA LEU A 226 3.10 36.50 3.14
C LEU A 226 2.73 37.21 1.84
N SER A 227 1.44 37.25 1.53
CA SER A 227 0.90 38.14 0.50
C SER A 227 0.52 39.48 1.11
N VAL A 228 0.89 40.56 0.44
CA VAL A 228 0.34 41.88 0.75
C VAL A 228 -1.08 41.89 0.20
N LEU A 229 -2.09 42.14 1.05
CA LEU A 229 -3.45 42.38 0.56
C LEU A 229 -3.40 43.55 -0.43
N PRO A 230 -4.05 43.44 -1.60
CA PRO A 230 -4.11 44.57 -2.53
C PRO A 230 -4.81 45.76 -1.85
N PRO A 231 -4.40 47.00 -2.18
CA PRO A 231 -4.96 48.22 -1.60
C PRO A 231 -6.46 48.36 -1.89
#